data_AF-A0A966UM50-F1
#
_entry.id   AF-A0A966UM50-F1
#
_cell.length_a   1.000
_cell.length_b   1.000
_cell.length_c   1.000
_cell.angle_alpha   90.00
_cell.angle_beta   90.00
_cell.angle_gamma   90.00
#
_symmetry.space_group_name_H-M   'P 1'
#
loop_
_entity.id
_entity.type
_entity.pdbx_description
1 polymer ?
#
loop_
_entity_poly.entity_id
_entity_poly.type
_entity_poly.pdbx_seq_one_letter_code
_entity_poly.pdbx_strand_id
1 'polypeptide(L)' 'IGEPQVLLLDEPLTGLDPTLHGRLLDDLSKLLRARGTTVLHVTHDHAEAAAIADKVFDLSQLIS' A
#
# COMPACT_ATOMS: atom_id res chain seq x y z
N ILE A 1 -12.57 19.57 1.17
CA ILE A 1 -12.66 18.48 0.16
C ILE A 1 -11.44 17.59 0.37
N GLY A 2 -11.63 16.27 0.46
CA GLY A 2 -10.50 15.31 0.38
C GLY A 2 -10.27 14.40 1.59
N GLU A 3 -11.22 14.23 2.51
CA GLU A 3 -11.17 13.19 3.55
C GLU A 3 -12.00 11.98 3.10
N PRO A 4 -11.49 11.14 2.17
CA PRO A 4 -12.26 9.99 1.74
C PRO A 4 -12.36 8.98 2.88
N GLN A 5 -13.48 8.27 2.91
CA GLN A 5 -13.63 7.11 3.79
C GLN A 5 -12.78 5.92 3.28
N VAL A 6 -12.50 5.88 1.98
CA VAL A 6 -11.72 4.82 1.33
C VAL A 6 -10.72 5.42 0.33
N LEU A 7 -9.47 4.99 0.40
CA LEU A 7 -8.40 5.31 -0.54
C LEU A 7 -8.00 4.05 -1.33
N LEU A 8 -7.95 4.16 -2.66
CA LEU A 8 -7.48 3.09 -3.56
C LEU A 8 -6.10 3.48 -4.07
N LEU A 9 -5.11 2.61 -3.90
CA LEU A 9 -3.74 2.78 -4.39
C LEU A 9 -3.40 1.59 -5.28
N ASP A 10 -3.16 1.85 -6.55
CA ASP A 10 -2.78 0.83 -7.54
C ASP A 10 -1.33 1.06 -7.94
N GLU A 11 -0.44 0.17 -7.47
CA GLU A 11 1.00 0.23 -7.71
C GLU A 11 1.62 1.64 -7.51
N PRO A 12 1.37 2.30 -6.35
CA PRO A 12 1.65 3.73 -6.17
C PRO A 12 3.14 4.09 -6.20
N LEU A 13 4.03 3.11 -6.00
CA LEU A 13 5.49 3.29 -5.91
C LEU A 13 6.25 2.64 -7.08
N THR A 14 5.54 2.21 -8.13
CA THR A 14 6.15 1.56 -9.30
C THR A 14 7.05 2.53 -10.08
N GLY A 15 8.18 2.01 -10.57
CA GLY A 15 9.13 2.77 -11.38
C GLY A 15 10.14 3.62 -10.60
N LEU A 16 10.11 3.58 -9.27
CA LEU A 16 11.09 4.25 -8.42
C LEU A 16 12.35 3.42 -8.23
N ASP A 17 13.48 4.07 -7.99
CA ASP A 17 14.69 3.37 -7.57
C ASP A 17 14.50 2.76 -6.17
N PRO A 18 15.24 1.69 -5.81
CA PRO A 18 15.04 0.99 -4.54
C PRO A 18 15.20 1.86 -3.29
N THR A 19 16.07 2.88 -3.33
CA THR A 19 16.33 3.75 -2.17
C THR A 19 15.17 4.70 -1.96
N LEU A 20 14.69 5.33 -3.04
CA LEU A 20 13.54 6.23 -2.97
C LEU A 20 12.25 5.48 -2.66
N HIS A 21 12.08 4.28 -3.23
CA HIS A 21 10.95 3.41 -2.94
C HIS A 21 10.85 3.13 -1.44
N GLY A 22 11.93 2.64 -0.81
CA GLY A 22 11.92 2.32 0.62
C GLY A 22 11.61 3.53 1.52
N ARG A 23 12.12 4.72 1.16
CA ARG A 23 11.80 5.95 1.89
C ARG A 23 10.33 6.34 1.75
N LEU A 24 9.79 6.33 0.53
CA LEU A 24 8.40 6.71 0.29
C LEU A 24 7.42 5.69 0.87
N LEU A 25 7.81 4.42 0.90
CA LEU A 25 7.06 3.36 1.55
C LEU A 25 6.87 3.62 3.05
N ASP A 26 7.95 4.00 3.74
CA ASP A 26 7.91 4.36 5.16
C ASP A 26 7.06 5.63 5.41
N ASP A 27 7.23 6.66 4.57
CA ASP A 27 6.45 7.90 4.64
C ASP A 27 4.95 7.64 4.41
N LEU A 28 4.61 6.82 3.41
CA LEU A 28 3.24 6.41 3.10
C LEU A 28 2.64 5.62 4.27
N SER A 29 3.37 4.63 4.80
CA SER A 29 2.91 3.82 5.94
C SER A 29 2.56 4.68 7.16
N LYS A 30 3.42 5.65 7.49
CA LYS A 30 3.15 6.60 8.59
C LYS A 30 1.91 7.46 8.32
N LEU A 31 1.76 7.98 7.10
CA LEU A 31 0.61 8.79 6.71
C LEU A 31 -0.70 8.02 6.77
N LEU A 32 -0.72 6.78 6.27
CA LEU A 32 -1.91 5.93 6.27
C LEU A 32 -2.30 5.54 7.69
N ARG A 33 -1.33 5.17 8.55
CA ARG A 33 -1.59 4.82 9.97
C ARG A 33 -2.10 6.00 10.79
N ALA A 34 -1.71 7.23 10.46
CA ALA A 34 -2.18 8.43 11.13
C ALA A 34 -3.62 8.83 10.73
N ARG A 35 -4.14 8.29 9.63
CA ARG A 35 -5.46 8.61 9.09
C ARG A 35 -6.46 7.50 9.41
N GLY A 36 -7.68 7.86 9.80
CA GLY A 36 -8.79 6.91 9.97
C GLY A 36 -9.44 6.46 8.65
N THR A 37 -8.71 6.51 7.54
CA THR A 37 -9.20 6.18 6.20
C THR A 37 -8.90 4.72 5.90
N THR A 38 -9.89 3.97 5.42
CA THR A 38 -9.66 2.61 4.92
C THR A 38 -8.84 2.66 3.64
N VAL A 39 -7.81 1.81 3.52
CA VAL A 39 -6.96 1.77 2.32
C VAL A 39 -7.05 0.40 1.67
N LEU A 40 -7.24 0.38 0.36
CA LEU A 40 -6.97 -0.79 -0.48
C LEU A 40 -5.72 -0.50 -1.31
N HIS A 41 -4.66 -1.24 -1.05
CA HIS A 41 -3.39 -1.12 -1.74
C HIS A 41 -3.15 -2.37 -2.59
N VAL A 42 -2.94 -2.18 -3.89
CA VAL A 42 -2.58 -3.21 -4.85
C VAL A 42 -1.10 -3.08 -5.19
N THR A 43 -0.35 -4.16 -4.99
CA THR A 43 1.06 -4.28 -5.35
C THR A 43 1.36 -5.74 -5.69
N HIS A 44 2.37 -5.96 -6.53
CA HIS A 44 2.95 -7.29 -6.78
C HIS A 44 4.14 -7.60 -5.86
N ASP A 45 4.56 -6.65 -5.01
CA ASP A 45 5.64 -6.82 -4.04
C ASP A 45 5.10 -7.27 -2.68
N HIS A 46 5.42 -8.50 -2.28
CA HIS A 46 5.02 -9.04 -0.98
C HIS A 46 5.67 -8.33 0.22
N ALA A 47 6.88 -7.81 0.07
CA ALA A 47 7.57 -7.07 1.14
C ALA A 47 6.89 -5.71 1.37
N GLU A 48 6.48 -5.04 0.30
CA GLU A 48 5.67 -3.82 0.36
C GLU A 48 4.31 -4.10 1.05
N ALA A 49 3.60 -5.14 0.62
CA ALA A 49 2.32 -5.53 1.23
C ALA A 49 2.47 -5.79 2.74
N ALA A 50 3.51 -6.54 3.14
CA ALA A 50 3.78 -6.84 4.55
C ALA A 50 4.18 -5.61 5.39
N ALA A 51 4.79 -4.59 4.77
CA ALA A 51 5.24 -3.39 5.47
C ALA A 51 4.10 -2.42 5.83
N ILE A 52 3.08 -2.33 4.97
CA ILE A 52 2.01 -1.32 5.11
C ILE A 52 0.69 -1.93 5.59
N ALA A 53 0.32 -3.12 5.10
CA ALA A 53 -1.04 -3.60 5.22
C ALA A 53 -1.32 -4.25 6.59
N ASP A 54 -2.48 -3.95 7.17
CA ASP A 54 -2.98 -4.66 8.36
C ASP A 54 -3.43 -6.09 8.01
N LYS A 55 -3.87 -6.30 6.76
CA LYS A 55 -4.31 -7.59 6.21
C LYS A 55 -3.85 -7.70 4.77
N VAL A 56 -3.37 -8.88 4.40
CA VAL A 56 -2.94 -9.19 3.02
C VAL A 56 -3.88 -10.24 2.44
N PHE A 57 -4.27 -10.04 1.18
CA PHE A 57 -5.04 -11.00 0.41
C PHE A 57 -4.27 -11.35 -0.87
N ASP A 58 -3.91 -12.61 -1.01
CA ASP A 58 -3.23 -13.11 -2.21
C ASP A 58 -4.26 -13.56 -3.25
N LEU A 59 -4.34 -12.82 -4.37
CA LEU A 59 -5.27 -13.10 -5.46
C LEU A 59 -5.01 -14.45 -6.13
N SER A 60 -3.79 -15.00 -6.08
CA SER A 60 -3.47 -16.31 -6.65
C SER A 60 -4.28 -17.45 -6.00
N GLN A 61 -4.68 -17.27 -4.74
CA GLN A 61 -5.48 -18.23 -3.97
C GLN A 61 -6.94 -18.32 -4.45
N LEU A 62 -7.42 -17.36 -5.27
CA LEU A 62 -8.79 -17.38 -5.82
C LEU A 62 -8.91 -18.18 -7.12
N ILE A 63 -7.79 -18.41 -7.80
CA ILE A 63 -7.75 -18.96 -9.16
C ILE A 63 -7.23 -20.41 -9.17
N SER A 64 -7.02 -20.99 -7.99
CA SER A 64 -6.47 -22.34 -7.79
C SER A 64 -7.53 -23.36 -7.37
#